data_AF-A0AAW1CLQ6-F1
#
_entry.id   AF-A0AAW1CLQ6-F1
#
_cell.length_a   1.000
_cell.length_b   1.000
_cell.length_c   1.000
_cell.angle_alpha   90.00
_cell.angle_beta   90.00
_cell.angle_gamma   90.00
#
_symmetry.space_group_name_H-M   'P 1'
#
loop_
_entity.id
_entity.type
_entity.pdbx_description
1 polymer ?
#
loop_
_entity_poly.entity_id
_entity_poly.type
_entity_poly.pdbx_seq_one_letter_code
_entity_poly.pdbx_strand_id
1 'polypeptide(L)'
;MAQTDPERKLLRILHYGSEEACYIPGCRLQAKFYSEERVNQLRTLIAEIEQTVLFETIRKVIRNKTSLFPELILYVLAECARSENLRPEALNVAEELCTTPKLFLLFFKFAKGLSPHIGTGRACRRFISNWYLNKDSLELAEMVGQTPCYRGWRHSDLIKIAHVKTVDPGKGAVLTYCAKGLKAMLTKFGDNTKAKEVVSYLQHVDNFRRDGDQTSVIRTIESYMLTIHHLNFSHLKNKQVWIALLRRMPVDTLMDYLHLLCKYRMFRKGRQWDQEFLTAVCDVLSNFNSVVQSRIQPSRVYINLCEYQSAPKFKLELAAKSHKRLAQKPPAVSFELVQNLQSLINLSYRNVAPTGLRFVISVDNTDMAKRRCSHILYMMANQAAAAIATTFFVSEDQCDVVLCHSPPTRVELNSKDIKMQDVADKLIATDKSNAKGSRNIFGGLKWAVDNKKEVDVFIIIGCSLKFQGIANKLAEYRSKLIVPNFKLILCTICGLSKQPIIDDMNVFTIVGFDANVCNVISRFATGAF
;
A
#
# COMPACT_ATOMS: atom_id res chain seq x y z
N MET A 1 -27.24 2.40 16.65
CA MET A 1 -26.59 2.48 17.98
C MET A 1 -25.27 3.21 17.80
N ALA A 2 -24.92 4.12 18.72
CA ALA A 2 -23.61 4.77 18.68
C ALA A 2 -22.53 3.72 18.98
N GLN A 3 -21.50 3.62 18.15
CA GLN A 3 -20.38 2.69 18.38
C GLN A 3 -19.72 2.98 19.73
N THR A 4 -19.43 1.92 20.49
CA THR A 4 -18.67 2.02 21.74
C THR A 4 -17.21 2.44 21.47
N ASP A 5 -16.50 2.97 22.46
CA ASP A 5 -15.08 3.35 22.31
C ASP A 5 -14.19 2.15 21.90
N PRO A 6 -14.38 0.93 22.45
CA PRO A 6 -13.65 -0.25 22.00
C PRO A 6 -13.88 -0.61 20.53
N GLU A 7 -15.13 -0.56 20.05
CA GLU A 7 -15.45 -0.82 18.64
C GLU A 7 -14.74 0.17 17.70
N ARG A 8 -14.67 1.44 18.09
CA ARG A 8 -13.98 2.49 17.31
C ARG A 8 -12.48 2.23 17.24
N LYS A 9 -11.86 1.93 18.38
CA LYS A 9 -10.44 1.55 18.44
C LYS A 9 -10.15 0.32 17.58
N LEU A 10 -11.02 -0.68 17.60
CA LEU A 10 -10.93 -1.86 16.73
C LEU A 10 -10.99 -1.47 15.25
N LEU A 11 -11.96 -0.63 14.85
CA LEU A 11 -12.07 -0.15 13.46
C LEU A 11 -10.80 0.57 13.03
N ARG A 12 -10.22 1.41 13.87
CA ARG A 12 -8.95 2.11 13.58
C ARG A 12 -7.79 1.13 13.41
N ILE A 13 -7.68 0.12 14.26
CA ILE A 13 -6.69 -0.97 14.10
C ILE A 13 -6.91 -1.70 12.77
N LEU A 14 -8.14 -2.07 12.43
CA LEU A 14 -8.45 -2.79 11.19
C LEU A 14 -8.12 -1.95 9.95
N HIS A 15 -8.27 -0.62 10.00
CA HIS A 15 -8.04 0.26 8.85
C HIS A 15 -6.60 0.75 8.71
N TYR A 16 -5.87 0.96 9.81
CA TYR A 16 -4.50 1.48 9.74
C TYR A 16 -3.55 1.07 10.86
N GLY A 17 -4.00 0.27 11.84
CA GLY A 17 -3.10 -0.41 12.78
C GLY A 17 -2.71 0.42 14.01
N SER A 18 -3.55 1.38 14.39
CA SER A 18 -3.41 2.16 15.63
C SER A 18 -4.78 2.35 16.27
N GLU A 19 -4.84 2.39 17.60
CA GLU A 19 -6.07 2.69 18.37
C GLU A 19 -6.40 4.19 18.35
N GLU A 20 -5.35 5.00 18.24
CA GLU A 20 -5.42 6.45 18.23
C GLU A 20 -5.78 6.96 16.85
N ALA A 21 -6.44 8.12 16.78
CA ALA A 21 -6.78 8.86 15.55
C ALA A 21 -5.55 9.46 14.84
N CYS A 22 -4.52 8.64 14.63
CA CYS A 22 -3.23 9.01 14.08
C CYS A 22 -2.73 7.96 13.07
N TYR A 23 -2.60 8.35 11.80
CA TYR A 23 -2.00 7.55 10.76
C TYR A 23 -0.50 7.83 10.64
N ILE A 24 0.29 6.77 10.78
CA ILE A 24 1.73 6.79 10.48
C ILE A 24 1.99 5.89 9.27
N PRO A 25 2.56 6.44 8.18
CA PRO A 25 2.96 5.68 7.00
C PRO A 25 3.93 4.52 7.27
N GLY A 26 3.92 3.56 6.35
CA GLY A 26 4.91 2.47 6.32
C GLY A 26 4.33 1.06 6.43
N CYS A 27 5.22 0.06 6.41
CA CYS A 27 4.82 -1.34 6.34
C CYS A 27 4.30 -1.86 7.68
N ARG A 28 3.05 -2.33 7.70
CA ARG A 28 2.39 -2.90 8.90
C ARG A 28 3.04 -4.18 9.39
N LEU A 29 3.83 -4.85 8.55
CA LEU A 29 4.52 -6.10 8.88
C LEU A 29 5.86 -5.93 9.62
N GLN A 30 6.23 -4.71 10.02
CA GLN A 30 7.42 -4.43 10.83
C GLN A 30 7.20 -4.83 12.30
N ALA A 31 8.26 -5.32 12.97
CA ALA A 31 8.19 -5.82 14.35
C ALA A 31 7.63 -4.79 15.35
N LYS A 32 7.88 -3.49 15.14
CA LYS A 32 7.41 -2.39 16.01
C LYS A 32 5.88 -2.33 16.19
N PHE A 33 5.11 -2.85 15.22
CA PHE A 33 3.65 -2.87 15.30
C PHE A 33 3.12 -4.03 16.16
N TYR A 34 4.00 -4.99 16.49
CA TYR A 34 3.69 -6.21 17.23
C TYR A 34 4.56 -6.33 18.49
N SER A 35 4.90 -5.19 19.10
CA SER A 35 5.53 -5.18 20.42
C SER A 35 4.57 -5.79 21.44
N GLU A 36 5.12 -6.40 22.49
CA GLU A 36 4.33 -7.07 23.52
C GLU A 36 3.26 -6.17 24.14
N GLU A 37 3.61 -4.90 24.39
CA GLU A 37 2.68 -3.87 24.87
C GLU A 37 1.44 -3.71 23.95
N ARG A 38 1.65 -3.56 22.64
CA ARG A 38 0.57 -3.37 21.65
C ARG A 38 -0.27 -4.62 21.48
N VAL A 39 0.37 -5.79 21.56
CA VAL A 39 -0.33 -7.08 21.51
C VAL A 39 -1.24 -7.22 22.73
N ASN A 40 -0.76 -6.85 23.92
CA ASN A 40 -1.57 -6.89 25.13
C ASN A 40 -2.73 -5.89 25.10
N GLN A 41 -2.50 -4.66 24.60
CA GLN A 41 -3.56 -3.66 24.38
C GLN A 41 -4.66 -4.17 23.42
N LEU A 42 -4.28 -4.83 22.32
CA LEU A 42 -5.26 -5.44 21.43
C LEU A 42 -6.03 -6.57 22.10
N ARG A 43 -5.39 -7.37 22.97
CA ARG A 43 -6.07 -8.46 23.69
C ARG A 43 -7.09 -7.93 24.69
N THR A 44 -6.75 -6.88 25.44
CA THR A 44 -7.71 -6.23 26.35
C THR A 44 -8.88 -5.68 25.56
N LEU A 45 -8.61 -5.01 24.43
CA LEU A 45 -9.65 -4.48 23.54
C LEU A 45 -10.58 -5.58 23.00
N ILE A 46 -10.03 -6.70 22.53
CA ILE A 46 -10.83 -7.84 22.04
C ILE A 46 -11.70 -8.43 23.15
N ALA A 47 -11.20 -8.48 24.40
CA ALA A 47 -11.94 -9.01 25.54
C ALA A 47 -13.10 -8.11 25.99
N GLU A 48 -13.03 -6.80 25.73
CA GLU A 48 -14.08 -5.82 26.04
C GLU A 48 -15.25 -5.84 25.06
N ILE A 49 -15.06 -6.36 23.84
CA ILE A 49 -16.08 -6.35 22.78
C ILE A 49 -16.86 -7.66 22.80
N GLU A 50 -18.19 -7.58 22.71
CA GLU A 50 -19.06 -8.76 22.57
C GLU A 50 -18.68 -9.55 21.30
N GLN A 51 -18.62 -10.88 21.41
CA GLN A 51 -18.18 -11.77 20.32
C GLN A 51 -18.95 -11.55 19.00
N THR A 52 -20.26 -11.39 19.08
CA THR A 52 -21.15 -11.15 17.94
C THR A 52 -20.76 -9.87 17.21
N VAL A 53 -20.68 -8.76 17.96
CA VAL A 53 -20.31 -7.43 17.47
C VAL A 53 -18.89 -7.41 16.89
N LEU A 54 -17.94 -8.10 17.53
CA LEU A 54 -16.56 -8.23 17.07
C LEU A 54 -16.48 -8.81 15.65
N PHE A 55 -17.09 -9.98 15.44
CA PHE A 55 -17.02 -10.65 14.15
C PHE A 55 -17.92 -10.03 13.08
N GLU A 56 -19.05 -9.44 13.46
CA GLU A 56 -19.87 -8.62 12.54
C GLU A 56 -19.09 -7.42 12.03
N THR A 57 -18.36 -6.73 12.90
CA THR A 57 -17.51 -5.60 12.55
C THR A 57 -16.41 -6.03 11.59
N ILE A 58 -15.70 -7.13 11.89
CA ILE A 58 -14.65 -7.66 11.02
C ILE A 58 -15.22 -8.07 9.64
N ARG A 59 -16.35 -8.80 9.61
CA ARG A 59 -17.02 -9.19 8.35
C ARG A 59 -17.46 -7.98 7.54
N LYS A 60 -17.99 -6.94 8.19
CA LYS A 60 -18.37 -5.68 7.51
C LYS A 60 -17.17 -5.03 6.84
N VAL A 61 -16.03 -4.97 7.51
CA VAL A 61 -14.78 -4.44 6.95
C VAL A 61 -14.30 -5.29 5.76
N ILE A 62 -14.37 -6.62 5.86
CA ILE A 62 -13.99 -7.54 4.77
C ILE A 62 -14.92 -7.37 3.55
N ARG A 63 -16.24 -7.44 3.75
CA ARG A 63 -17.24 -7.36 2.67
C ARG A 63 -17.20 -6.02 1.94
N ASN A 64 -17.10 -4.92 2.70
CA ASN A 64 -17.07 -3.58 2.14
C ASN A 64 -15.67 -3.18 1.61
N LYS A 65 -14.64 -4.01 1.86
CA LYS A 65 -13.24 -3.76 1.46
C LYS A 65 -12.76 -2.37 1.90
N THR A 66 -13.13 -1.95 3.11
CA THR A 66 -12.82 -0.59 3.62
C THR A 66 -11.41 -0.49 4.17
N SER A 67 -10.85 -1.58 4.70
CA SER A 67 -9.46 -1.61 5.17
C SER A 67 -8.47 -1.53 4.01
N LEU A 68 -7.45 -0.71 4.18
CA LEU A 68 -6.32 -0.58 3.25
C LEU A 68 -5.23 -1.64 3.50
N PHE A 69 -5.30 -2.34 4.64
CA PHE A 69 -4.29 -3.31 5.08
C PHE A 69 -4.96 -4.63 5.48
N PRO A 70 -5.26 -5.51 4.51
CA PRO A 70 -5.82 -6.83 4.80
C PRO A 70 -4.98 -7.65 5.80
N GLU A 71 -3.67 -7.41 5.87
CA GLU A 71 -2.79 -8.03 6.86
C GLU A 71 -3.17 -7.73 8.30
N LEU A 72 -3.76 -6.57 8.58
CA LEU A 72 -4.19 -6.20 9.93
C LEU A 72 -5.43 -6.97 10.35
N ILE A 73 -6.33 -7.26 9.41
CA ILE A 73 -7.49 -8.12 9.65
C ILE A 73 -7.02 -9.53 10.02
N LEU A 74 -6.05 -10.08 9.27
CA LEU A 74 -5.45 -11.39 9.58
C LEU A 74 -4.77 -11.41 10.94
N TYR A 75 -4.09 -10.33 11.30
CA TYR A 75 -3.47 -10.18 12.61
C TYR A 75 -4.51 -10.22 13.75
N VAL A 76 -5.59 -9.44 13.64
CA VAL A 76 -6.69 -9.43 14.61
C VAL A 76 -7.36 -10.80 14.70
N LEU A 77 -7.62 -11.45 13.57
CA LEU A 77 -8.19 -12.81 13.53
C LEU A 77 -7.25 -13.84 14.17
N ALA A 78 -5.94 -13.70 14.00
CA ALA A 78 -4.96 -14.56 14.67
C ALA A 78 -4.94 -14.33 16.18
N GLU A 79 -5.07 -13.09 16.68
CA GLU A 79 -5.24 -12.83 18.13
C GLU A 79 -6.55 -13.44 18.65
N CYS A 80 -7.66 -13.26 17.94
CA CYS A 80 -8.93 -13.89 18.31
C CYS A 80 -8.80 -15.43 18.38
N ALA A 81 -8.13 -16.05 17.41
CA ALA A 81 -7.98 -17.50 17.36
C ALA A 81 -7.07 -18.12 18.45
N ARG A 82 -6.42 -17.29 19.27
CA ARG A 82 -5.73 -17.76 20.48
C ARG A 82 -6.70 -18.14 21.58
N SER A 83 -7.75 -17.34 21.76
CA SER A 83 -8.81 -17.64 22.73
C SER A 83 -9.60 -18.87 22.28
N GLU A 84 -9.82 -19.82 23.19
CA GLU A 84 -10.51 -21.08 22.89
C GLU A 84 -11.92 -20.86 22.37
N ASN A 85 -12.63 -19.91 22.97
CA ASN A 85 -14.02 -19.59 22.68
C ASN A 85 -14.18 -18.92 21.31
N LEU A 86 -13.26 -18.01 20.95
CA LEU A 86 -13.32 -17.25 19.70
C LEU A 86 -12.70 -18.00 18.51
N ARG A 87 -11.85 -19.01 18.78
CA ARG A 87 -11.08 -19.72 17.76
C ARG A 87 -11.88 -20.34 16.62
N PRO A 88 -13.01 -21.05 16.85
CA PRO A 88 -13.78 -21.63 15.76
C PRO A 88 -14.28 -20.57 14.78
N GLU A 89 -14.79 -19.45 15.30
CA GLU A 89 -15.34 -18.37 14.48
C GLU A 89 -14.25 -17.56 13.81
N ALA A 90 -13.16 -17.23 14.52
CA ALA A 90 -12.02 -16.53 13.94
C ALA A 90 -11.38 -17.28 12.76
N LEU A 91 -11.26 -18.61 12.86
CA LEU A 91 -10.75 -19.44 11.76
C LEU A 91 -11.72 -19.50 10.57
N ASN A 92 -13.04 -19.49 10.83
CA ASN A 92 -14.04 -19.44 9.78
C ASN A 92 -13.97 -18.10 9.00
N VAL A 93 -13.92 -16.97 9.71
CA VAL A 93 -13.76 -15.65 9.08
C VAL A 93 -12.41 -15.52 8.38
N ALA A 94 -11.34 -16.13 8.92
CA ALA A 94 -10.04 -16.18 8.25
C ALA A 94 -10.10 -16.97 6.93
N GLU A 95 -10.95 -18.00 6.82
CA GLU A 95 -11.15 -18.78 5.59
C GLU A 95 -11.72 -17.92 4.45
N GLU A 96 -12.62 -16.98 4.78
CA GLU A 96 -13.17 -16.00 3.82
C GLU A 96 -12.08 -15.07 3.25
N LEU A 97 -11.08 -14.70 4.06
CA LEU A 97 -10.04 -13.74 3.67
C LEU A 97 -8.80 -14.40 3.06
N CYS A 98 -8.44 -15.61 3.49
CA CYS A 98 -7.25 -16.34 3.05
C CYS A 98 -7.43 -16.98 1.66
N THR A 99 -7.89 -16.23 0.66
CA THR A 99 -8.06 -16.74 -0.71
C THR A 99 -6.73 -16.94 -1.44
N THR A 100 -5.74 -16.08 -1.16
CA THR A 100 -4.41 -16.14 -1.80
C THR A 100 -3.35 -16.82 -0.91
N PRO A 101 -2.31 -17.44 -1.52
CA PRO A 101 -1.21 -18.03 -0.76
C PRO A 101 -0.51 -17.05 0.18
N LYS A 102 -0.33 -15.79 -0.25
CA LYS A 102 0.32 -14.74 0.56
C LYS A 102 -0.45 -14.48 1.86
N LEU A 103 -1.78 -14.31 1.78
CA LEU A 103 -2.63 -14.07 2.96
C LEU A 103 -2.70 -15.32 3.85
N PHE A 104 -2.82 -16.51 3.26
CA PHE A 104 -2.85 -17.76 4.01
C PHE A 104 -1.55 -18.01 4.80
N LEU A 105 -0.40 -17.91 4.16
CA LEU A 105 0.90 -18.06 4.82
C LEU A 105 1.17 -16.94 5.84
N LEU A 106 0.69 -15.72 5.56
CA LEU A 106 0.80 -14.59 6.48
C LEU A 106 -0.02 -14.79 7.76
N PHE A 107 -1.20 -15.40 7.68
CA PHE A 107 -1.98 -15.77 8.87
C PHE A 107 -1.15 -16.61 9.83
N PHE A 108 -0.43 -17.63 9.31
CA PHE A 108 0.41 -18.50 10.15
C PHE A 108 1.64 -17.80 10.71
N LYS A 109 2.18 -16.80 10.00
CA LYS A 109 3.19 -15.91 10.60
C LYS A 109 2.66 -15.26 11.88
N PHE A 110 1.45 -14.72 11.88
CA PHE A 110 0.89 -14.12 13.09
C PHE A 110 0.51 -15.16 14.14
N ALA A 111 -0.15 -16.24 13.72
CA ALA A 111 -0.66 -17.29 14.60
C ALA A 111 0.44 -18.02 15.40
N LYS A 112 1.64 -18.12 14.81
CA LYS A 112 2.79 -18.84 15.39
C LYS A 112 3.97 -17.94 15.72
N GLY A 113 3.99 -16.69 15.25
CA GLY A 113 5.07 -15.73 15.52
C GLY A 113 4.95 -14.99 16.85
N LEU A 114 3.75 -14.89 17.42
CA LEU A 114 3.51 -14.23 18.71
C LEU A 114 2.98 -15.23 19.75
N SER A 115 3.44 -15.10 20.99
CA SER A 115 3.04 -15.94 22.13
C SER A 115 1.76 -15.40 22.81
N PRO A 116 0.83 -16.25 23.28
CA PRO A 116 0.82 -17.71 23.15
C PRO A 116 0.51 -18.13 21.70
N HIS A 117 1.05 -19.27 21.28
CA HIS A 117 0.82 -19.77 19.92
C HIS A 117 -0.57 -20.38 19.78
N ILE A 118 -1.18 -20.23 18.59
CA ILE A 118 -2.42 -20.94 18.28
C ILE A 118 -2.17 -22.45 18.30
N GLY A 119 -3.01 -23.21 19.01
CA GLY A 119 -2.95 -24.66 19.07
C GLY A 119 -3.15 -25.33 17.70
N THR A 120 -2.56 -26.51 17.49
CA THR A 120 -2.71 -27.31 16.27
C THR A 120 -3.84 -28.34 16.37
N GLY A 121 -4.89 -28.02 17.14
CA GLY A 121 -6.06 -28.88 17.35
C GLY A 121 -6.93 -29.03 16.11
N ARG A 122 -8.06 -29.74 16.26
CA ARG A 122 -8.94 -30.14 15.15
C ARG A 122 -9.38 -28.97 14.27
N ALA A 123 -9.79 -27.84 14.86
CA ALA A 123 -10.24 -26.66 14.12
C ALA A 123 -9.14 -26.06 13.23
N CYS A 124 -7.91 -25.94 13.74
CA CYS A 124 -6.77 -25.42 13.00
C CYS A 124 -6.36 -26.36 11.85
N ARG A 125 -6.33 -27.68 12.09
CA ARG A 125 -6.05 -28.67 11.03
C ARG A 125 -7.13 -28.66 9.94
N ARG A 126 -8.41 -28.49 10.33
CA ARG A 126 -9.52 -28.34 9.38
C ARG A 126 -9.34 -27.10 8.52
N PHE A 127 -9.09 -25.94 9.12
CA PHE A 127 -8.82 -24.69 8.40
C PHE A 127 -7.68 -24.83 7.38
N ILE A 128 -6.55 -25.42 7.79
CA ILE A 128 -5.44 -25.67 6.87
C ILE A 128 -5.86 -26.62 5.74
N SER A 129 -6.51 -27.74 6.08
CA SER A 129 -6.88 -28.77 5.11
C SER A 129 -7.88 -28.22 4.07
N ASN A 130 -8.91 -27.50 4.52
CA ASN A 130 -9.91 -26.87 3.66
C ASN A 130 -9.25 -25.96 2.63
N TRP A 131 -8.25 -25.16 3.04
CA TRP A 131 -7.56 -24.26 2.11
C TRP A 131 -6.94 -24.99 0.91
N TYR A 132 -6.37 -26.19 1.12
CA TYR A 132 -5.81 -27.00 0.04
C TYR A 132 -6.86 -27.81 -0.71
N LEU A 133 -7.85 -28.37 -0.01
CA LEU A 133 -8.79 -29.34 -0.57
C LEU A 133 -9.95 -28.69 -1.34
N ASN A 134 -10.32 -27.44 -1.02
CA ASN A 134 -11.43 -26.73 -1.66
C ASN A 134 -11.07 -26.10 -3.02
N LYS A 135 -9.79 -26.18 -3.45
CA LYS A 135 -9.32 -25.59 -4.71
C LYS A 135 -9.27 -26.61 -5.82
N ASP A 136 -9.28 -26.15 -7.07
CA ASP A 136 -8.97 -27.04 -8.18
C ASP A 136 -7.49 -27.48 -8.13
N SER A 137 -7.21 -28.66 -8.67
CA SER A 137 -5.88 -29.27 -8.63
C SER A 137 -4.85 -28.46 -9.42
N LEU A 138 -5.22 -27.89 -10.57
CA LEU A 138 -4.35 -27.05 -11.39
C LEU A 138 -4.21 -25.65 -10.79
N GLU A 139 -5.32 -25.05 -10.36
CA GLU A 139 -5.31 -23.76 -9.64
C GLU A 139 -4.37 -23.82 -8.41
N LEU A 140 -4.45 -24.90 -7.62
CA LEU A 140 -3.58 -25.09 -6.47
C LEU A 140 -2.10 -25.20 -6.90
N ALA A 141 -1.81 -25.90 -8.00
CA ALA A 141 -0.47 -26.03 -8.55
C ALA A 141 0.10 -24.66 -8.97
N GLU A 142 -0.70 -23.83 -9.64
CA GLU A 142 -0.34 -22.47 -10.02
C GLU A 142 -0.05 -21.60 -8.80
N MET A 143 -0.93 -21.64 -7.79
CA MET A 143 -0.78 -20.89 -6.54
C MET A 143 0.52 -21.21 -5.79
N VAL A 144 0.84 -22.49 -5.59
CA VAL A 144 2.07 -22.91 -4.88
C VAL A 144 3.32 -22.74 -5.75
N GLY A 145 3.17 -22.83 -7.08
CA GLY A 145 4.22 -22.55 -8.05
C GLY A 145 4.58 -21.06 -8.07
N GLN A 146 3.60 -20.17 -7.94
CA GLN A 146 3.84 -18.74 -7.91
C GLN A 146 4.36 -18.25 -6.55
N THR A 147 3.80 -18.77 -5.44
CA THR A 147 4.16 -18.36 -4.08
C THR A 147 4.54 -19.58 -3.24
N PRO A 148 5.76 -20.14 -3.39
CA PRO A 148 6.18 -21.33 -2.65
C PRO A 148 6.34 -21.07 -1.15
N CYS A 149 6.66 -19.82 -0.78
CA CYS A 149 6.80 -19.37 0.59
C CYS A 149 6.45 -17.89 0.70
N TYR A 150 6.08 -17.46 1.91
CA TYR A 150 5.85 -16.06 2.21
C TYR A 150 6.17 -15.77 3.68
N ARG A 151 6.99 -14.74 3.90
CA ARG A 151 7.37 -14.22 5.22
C ARG A 151 7.79 -15.31 6.23
N GLY A 152 8.59 -16.27 5.77
CA GLY A 152 9.19 -17.33 6.61
C GLY A 152 8.38 -18.63 6.67
N TRP A 153 7.14 -18.66 6.16
CA TRP A 153 6.30 -19.86 6.12
C TRP A 153 6.28 -20.48 4.73
N ARG A 154 6.34 -21.80 4.68
CA ARG A 154 6.21 -22.59 3.44
C ARG A 154 4.93 -23.43 3.49
N HIS A 155 4.39 -23.75 2.31
CA HIS A 155 3.29 -24.72 2.21
C HIS A 155 3.66 -26.08 2.80
N SER A 156 4.93 -26.50 2.71
CA SER A 156 5.43 -27.74 3.33
C SER A 156 5.17 -27.81 4.83
N ASP A 157 5.25 -26.69 5.53
CA ASP A 157 5.16 -26.63 6.99
C ASP A 157 3.69 -26.85 7.42
N LEU A 158 2.77 -26.17 6.73
CA LEU A 158 1.33 -26.29 6.98
C LEU A 158 0.78 -27.67 6.63
N ILE A 159 1.22 -28.24 5.50
CA ILE A 159 0.83 -29.60 5.09
C ILE A 159 1.24 -30.63 6.15
N LYS A 160 2.45 -30.49 6.71
CA LYS A 160 2.95 -31.35 7.79
C LYS A 160 2.15 -31.15 9.08
N ILE A 161 1.86 -29.91 9.46
CA ILE A 161 1.10 -29.58 10.67
C ILE A 161 -0.33 -30.16 10.62
N ALA A 162 -1.00 -30.05 9.48
CA ALA A 162 -2.39 -30.47 9.34
C ALA A 162 -2.55 -31.94 8.96
N HIS A 163 -1.47 -32.61 8.53
CA HIS A 163 -1.51 -33.95 7.95
C HIS A 163 -2.54 -34.04 6.81
N VAL A 164 -2.49 -33.09 5.87
CA VAL A 164 -3.46 -32.99 4.78
C VAL A 164 -3.41 -34.26 3.93
N LYS A 165 -4.57 -34.88 3.72
CA LYS A 165 -4.76 -36.07 2.89
C LYS A 165 -5.81 -35.80 1.83
N THR A 166 -5.65 -36.41 0.68
CA THR A 166 -6.58 -36.30 -0.45
C THR A 166 -6.64 -37.62 -1.20
N VAL A 167 -7.81 -37.91 -1.77
CA VAL A 167 -8.02 -39.00 -2.73
C VAL A 167 -7.79 -38.56 -4.17
N ASP A 168 -7.81 -37.25 -4.42
CA ASP A 168 -7.59 -36.67 -5.74
C ASP A 168 -6.10 -36.76 -6.14
N PRO A 169 -5.76 -37.45 -7.24
CA PRO A 169 -4.37 -37.59 -7.66
C PRO A 169 -3.66 -36.27 -7.99
N GLY A 170 -4.37 -35.30 -8.56
CA GLY A 170 -3.81 -33.98 -8.89
C GLY A 170 -3.40 -33.21 -7.63
N LYS A 171 -4.29 -33.08 -6.66
CA LYS A 171 -3.98 -32.49 -5.33
C LYS A 171 -2.89 -33.30 -4.63
N GLY A 172 -2.93 -34.63 -4.73
CA GLY A 172 -1.92 -35.52 -4.18
C GLY A 172 -0.52 -35.23 -4.73
N ALA A 173 -0.42 -34.95 -6.04
CA ALA A 173 0.81 -34.53 -6.69
C ALA A 173 1.31 -33.18 -6.14
N VAL A 174 0.43 -32.17 -6.02
CA VAL A 174 0.80 -30.86 -5.46
C VAL A 174 1.29 -30.98 -4.01
N LEU A 175 0.55 -31.69 -3.15
CA LEU A 175 0.92 -31.89 -1.74
C LEU A 175 2.27 -32.60 -1.62
N THR A 176 2.51 -33.61 -2.47
CA THR A 176 3.78 -34.34 -2.51
C THR A 176 4.92 -33.45 -3.01
N TYR A 177 4.70 -32.65 -4.05
CA TYR A 177 5.67 -31.68 -4.55
C TYR A 177 6.07 -30.68 -3.45
N CYS A 178 5.11 -30.07 -2.76
CA CYS A 178 5.41 -29.12 -1.68
C CYS A 178 6.15 -29.78 -0.51
N ALA A 179 5.76 -30.99 -0.09
CA ALA A 179 6.30 -31.63 1.10
C ALA A 179 7.65 -32.35 0.86
N LYS A 180 7.84 -32.93 -0.33
CA LYS A 180 8.95 -33.85 -0.65
C LYS A 180 9.72 -33.50 -1.93
N GLY A 181 9.25 -32.54 -2.73
CA GLY A 181 9.91 -32.05 -3.94
C GLY A 181 9.55 -32.81 -5.24
N LEU A 182 10.09 -32.32 -6.35
CA LEU A 182 9.79 -32.78 -7.72
C LEU A 182 10.02 -34.28 -7.93
N LYS A 183 11.17 -34.81 -7.50
CA LYS A 183 11.51 -36.23 -7.70
C LYS A 183 10.46 -37.16 -7.10
N ALA A 184 10.05 -36.89 -5.86
CA ALA A 184 9.05 -37.68 -5.16
C ALA A 184 7.65 -37.58 -5.79
N MET A 185 7.30 -36.43 -6.38
CA MET A 185 6.05 -36.27 -7.13
C MET A 185 6.07 -37.15 -8.38
N LEU A 186 7.14 -37.08 -9.19
CA LEU A 186 7.27 -37.85 -10.43
C LEU A 186 7.22 -39.36 -10.17
N THR A 187 7.92 -39.87 -9.15
CA THR A 187 7.88 -41.29 -8.79
C THR A 187 6.49 -41.80 -8.44
N LYS A 188 5.63 -40.96 -7.86
CA LYS A 188 4.30 -41.37 -7.39
C LYS A 188 3.17 -41.10 -8.39
N PHE A 189 3.28 -40.02 -9.16
CA PHE A 189 2.20 -39.48 -9.97
C PHE A 189 2.59 -39.23 -11.42
N GLY A 190 3.84 -39.51 -11.83
CA GLY A 190 4.33 -39.26 -13.18
C GLY A 190 3.49 -39.92 -14.27
N ASP A 191 3.07 -41.16 -14.05
CA ASP A 191 2.28 -41.94 -15.01
C ASP A 191 0.76 -41.79 -14.82
N ASN A 192 0.32 -40.97 -13.86
CA ASN A 192 -1.10 -40.85 -13.54
C ASN A 192 -1.80 -39.90 -14.51
N THR A 193 -2.73 -40.43 -15.32
CA THR A 193 -3.48 -39.68 -16.32
C THR A 193 -4.23 -38.48 -15.73
N LYS A 194 -4.81 -38.63 -14.52
CA LYS A 194 -5.57 -37.57 -13.85
C LYS A 194 -4.69 -36.47 -13.25
N ALA A 195 -3.40 -36.72 -13.02
CA ALA A 195 -2.45 -35.73 -12.50
C ALA A 195 -1.52 -35.15 -13.57
N LYS A 196 -1.65 -35.59 -14.83
CA LYS A 196 -0.71 -35.30 -15.91
C LYS A 196 -0.48 -33.79 -16.12
N GLU A 197 -1.55 -33.00 -16.13
CA GLU A 197 -1.47 -31.54 -16.32
C GLU A 197 -0.73 -30.87 -15.16
N VAL A 198 -1.09 -31.21 -13.92
CA VAL A 198 -0.45 -30.69 -12.70
C VAL A 198 1.03 -31.06 -12.63
N VAL A 199 1.35 -32.32 -12.91
CA VAL A 199 2.73 -32.83 -12.91
C VAL A 199 3.55 -32.12 -13.97
N SER A 200 3.00 -31.99 -15.18
CA SER A 200 3.64 -31.25 -16.27
C SER A 200 3.91 -29.81 -15.87
N TYR A 201 2.90 -29.07 -15.38
CA TYR A 201 3.05 -27.68 -14.98
C TYR A 201 4.14 -27.49 -13.92
N LEU A 202 4.08 -28.24 -12.81
CA LEU A 202 5.06 -28.10 -11.72
C LEU A 202 6.47 -28.53 -12.14
N GLN A 203 6.60 -29.53 -13.02
CA GLN A 203 7.88 -29.90 -13.61
C GLN A 203 8.47 -28.76 -14.44
N HIS A 204 7.67 -28.11 -15.28
CA HIS A 204 8.12 -26.96 -16.07
C HIS A 204 8.53 -25.78 -15.19
N VAL A 205 7.74 -25.45 -14.15
CA VAL A 205 8.09 -24.37 -13.20
C VAL A 205 9.40 -24.65 -12.45
N ASP A 206 9.61 -25.90 -12.00
CA ASP A 206 10.82 -26.28 -11.26
C ASP A 206 12.05 -26.30 -12.19
N ASN A 207 11.90 -26.78 -13.42
CA ASN A 207 12.95 -26.75 -14.44
C ASN A 207 13.30 -25.30 -14.81
N PHE A 208 12.30 -24.47 -15.07
CA PHE A 208 12.47 -23.05 -15.36
C PHE A 208 13.33 -22.34 -14.32
N ARG A 209 13.08 -22.58 -13.02
CA ARG A 209 13.85 -21.95 -11.94
C ARG A 209 15.33 -22.34 -11.92
N ARG A 210 15.66 -23.51 -12.47
CA ARG A 210 17.05 -24.01 -12.58
C ARG A 210 17.69 -23.66 -13.92
N ASP A 211 16.89 -23.29 -14.91
CA ASP A 211 17.37 -22.98 -16.25
C ASP A 211 18.27 -21.74 -16.21
N GLY A 212 19.36 -21.80 -16.96
CA GLY A 212 20.28 -20.69 -17.15
C GLY A 212 20.24 -20.14 -18.57
N ASP A 213 19.64 -20.86 -19.52
CA ASP A 213 19.56 -20.46 -20.91
C ASP A 213 18.46 -19.43 -21.13
N GLN A 214 18.83 -18.33 -21.75
CA GLN A 214 17.95 -17.18 -21.94
C GLN A 214 16.81 -17.50 -22.90
N THR A 215 17.09 -18.27 -23.95
CA THR A 215 16.13 -18.58 -25.02
C THR A 215 15.06 -19.54 -24.51
N SER A 216 15.48 -20.60 -23.82
CA SER A 216 14.58 -21.54 -23.15
C SER A 216 13.69 -20.87 -22.09
N VAL A 217 14.26 -19.97 -21.29
CA VAL A 217 13.52 -19.17 -20.29
C VAL A 217 12.44 -18.31 -20.94
N ILE A 218 12.76 -17.60 -22.02
CA ILE A 218 11.78 -16.77 -22.75
C ILE A 218 10.65 -17.62 -23.33
N ARG A 219 10.97 -18.73 -23.99
CA ARG A 219 9.97 -19.65 -24.55
C ARG A 219 9.04 -20.21 -23.46
N THR A 220 9.58 -20.53 -22.29
CA THR A 220 8.80 -21.03 -21.16
C THR A 220 7.86 -19.96 -20.61
N ILE A 221 8.33 -18.70 -20.49
CA ILE A 221 7.49 -17.57 -20.07
C ILE A 221 6.31 -17.39 -21.01
N GLU A 222 6.55 -17.45 -22.32
CA GLU A 222 5.52 -17.27 -23.34
C GLU A 222 4.53 -18.45 -23.40
N SER A 223 5.01 -19.67 -23.19
CA SER A 223 4.18 -20.88 -23.29
C SER A 223 3.30 -21.09 -22.05
N TYR A 224 3.84 -20.83 -20.85
CA TYR A 224 3.20 -21.11 -19.57
C TYR A 224 2.71 -19.87 -18.82
N MET A 225 2.80 -18.70 -19.45
CA MET A 225 2.34 -17.41 -18.88
C MET A 225 2.97 -17.10 -17.51
N LEU A 226 4.26 -17.43 -17.36
CA LEU A 226 4.94 -17.29 -16.08
C LEU A 226 5.10 -15.80 -15.70
N THR A 227 4.66 -15.48 -14.49
CA THR A 227 4.81 -14.14 -13.89
C THR A 227 6.19 -13.92 -13.24
N ILE A 228 6.45 -12.67 -12.83
CA ILE A 228 7.68 -12.27 -12.14
C ILE A 228 7.98 -13.09 -10.87
N HIS A 229 6.94 -13.64 -10.24
CA HIS A 229 7.07 -14.41 -9.00
C HIS A 229 7.69 -15.80 -9.21
N HIS A 230 7.81 -16.27 -10.45
CA HIS A 230 8.48 -17.53 -10.76
C HIS A 230 9.99 -17.40 -10.95
N LEU A 231 10.51 -16.17 -11.12
CA LEU A 231 11.91 -15.93 -11.50
C LEU A 231 12.86 -16.08 -10.31
N ASN A 232 14.08 -16.50 -10.63
CA ASN A 232 15.22 -16.46 -9.72
C ASN A 232 16.01 -15.14 -9.90
N PHE A 233 17.07 -14.96 -9.12
CA PHE A 233 17.90 -13.76 -9.17
C PHE A 233 18.72 -13.62 -10.48
N SER A 234 19.12 -14.72 -11.12
CA SER A 234 19.87 -14.66 -12.39
C SER A 234 18.97 -14.14 -13.51
N HIS A 235 17.72 -14.57 -13.58
CA HIS A 235 16.78 -14.12 -14.60
C HIS A 235 16.47 -12.62 -14.49
N LEU A 236 16.35 -12.08 -13.27
CA LEU A 236 16.05 -10.66 -13.04
C LEU A 236 17.13 -9.70 -13.55
N LYS A 237 18.34 -10.19 -13.84
CA LYS A 237 19.43 -9.41 -14.43
C LYS A 237 19.40 -9.38 -15.95
N ASN A 238 18.59 -10.23 -16.59
CA ASN A 238 18.56 -10.34 -18.04
C ASN A 238 17.46 -9.46 -18.64
N LYS A 239 17.87 -8.56 -19.53
CA LYS A 239 16.98 -7.64 -20.24
C LYS A 239 15.94 -8.33 -21.13
N GLN A 240 16.33 -9.38 -21.86
CA GLN A 240 15.43 -10.06 -22.80
C GLN A 240 14.31 -10.80 -22.08
N VAL A 241 14.62 -11.35 -20.90
CA VAL A 241 13.62 -11.95 -20.01
C VAL A 241 12.60 -10.90 -19.55
N TRP A 242 13.04 -9.69 -19.21
CA TRP A 242 12.12 -8.60 -18.86
C TRP A 242 11.22 -8.19 -20.04
N ILE A 243 11.73 -8.12 -21.26
CA ILE A 243 10.91 -7.80 -22.44
C ILE A 243 9.79 -8.84 -22.62
N ALA A 244 10.10 -10.13 -22.46
CA ALA A 244 9.08 -11.20 -22.53
C ALA A 244 8.01 -11.05 -21.44
N LEU A 245 8.40 -10.68 -20.21
CA LEU A 245 7.49 -10.50 -19.08
C LEU A 245 6.61 -9.24 -19.21
N LEU A 246 7.17 -8.14 -19.70
CA LEU A 246 6.50 -6.84 -19.78
C LEU A 246 5.22 -6.91 -20.61
N ARG A 247 5.20 -7.70 -21.69
CA ARG A 247 4.04 -7.84 -22.60
C ARG A 247 2.71 -8.15 -21.90
N ARG A 248 2.76 -8.82 -20.74
CA ARG A 248 1.56 -9.21 -19.96
C ARG A 248 1.61 -8.71 -18.51
N MET A 249 2.59 -7.88 -18.17
CA MET A 249 2.81 -7.44 -16.81
C MET A 249 1.73 -6.41 -16.39
N PRO A 250 1.06 -6.61 -15.25
CA PRO A 250 0.22 -5.58 -14.67
C PRO A 250 1.01 -4.33 -14.25
N VAL A 251 0.39 -3.15 -14.35
CA VAL A 251 1.05 -1.87 -14.06
C VAL A 251 1.51 -1.77 -12.60
N ASP A 252 0.72 -2.28 -11.66
CA ASP A 252 1.09 -2.31 -10.23
C ASP A 252 2.34 -3.14 -9.96
N THR A 253 2.49 -4.25 -10.67
CA THR A 253 3.66 -5.12 -10.59
C THR A 253 4.86 -4.37 -11.15
N LEU A 254 4.75 -3.73 -12.31
CA LEU A 254 5.83 -2.92 -12.87
C LEU A 254 6.29 -1.82 -11.91
N MET A 255 5.35 -1.14 -11.23
CA MET A 255 5.69 -0.12 -10.23
C MET A 255 6.52 -0.65 -9.07
N ASP A 256 6.27 -1.89 -8.61
CA ASP A 256 7.08 -2.49 -7.55
C ASP A 256 8.53 -2.75 -7.97
N TYR A 257 8.80 -2.90 -9.27
CA TYR A 257 10.12 -3.23 -9.79
C TYR A 257 10.80 -2.12 -10.60
N LEU A 258 10.15 -0.97 -10.81
CA LEU A 258 10.74 0.14 -11.58
C LEU A 258 12.11 0.57 -11.02
N HIS A 259 12.22 0.67 -9.69
CA HIS A 259 13.47 0.98 -9.00
C HIS A 259 14.59 -0.05 -9.29
N LEU A 260 14.22 -1.32 -9.47
CA LEU A 260 15.13 -2.43 -9.78
C LEU A 260 15.61 -2.35 -11.24
N LEU A 261 14.71 -2.03 -12.18
CA LEU A 261 15.06 -1.79 -13.59
C LEU A 261 16.07 -0.65 -13.73
N CYS A 262 15.88 0.43 -12.98
CA CYS A 262 16.84 1.53 -12.91
C CYS A 262 18.17 1.09 -12.29
N LYS A 263 18.14 0.30 -11.21
CA LYS A 263 19.35 -0.22 -10.53
C LYS A 263 20.21 -1.07 -11.46
N TYR A 264 19.59 -1.92 -12.28
CA TYR A 264 20.30 -2.75 -13.27
C TYR A 264 20.61 -2.05 -14.59
N ARG A 265 20.28 -0.76 -14.72
CA ARG A 265 20.52 0.05 -15.94
C ARG A 265 19.85 -0.55 -17.19
N MET A 266 18.71 -1.22 -17.03
CA MET A 266 18.01 -1.91 -18.13
C MET A 266 17.59 -0.97 -19.26
N PHE A 267 17.34 0.30 -18.96
CA PHE A 267 16.96 1.31 -19.95
C PHE A 267 18.10 1.76 -20.89
N ARG A 268 19.34 1.28 -20.70
CA ARG A 268 20.50 1.72 -21.47
C ARG A 268 21.02 0.64 -22.40
N LYS A 269 21.56 1.07 -23.55
CA LYS A 269 22.38 0.28 -24.48
C LYS A 269 23.68 1.04 -24.71
N GLY A 270 24.72 0.69 -23.96
CA GLY A 270 25.95 1.49 -23.87
C GLY A 270 25.67 2.90 -23.33
N ARG A 271 25.99 3.93 -24.11
CA ARG A 271 25.74 5.34 -23.75
C ARG A 271 24.33 5.82 -24.14
N GLN A 272 23.65 5.10 -25.02
CA GLN A 272 22.33 5.49 -25.56
C GLN A 272 21.20 4.85 -24.75
N TRP A 273 19.99 5.37 -24.96
CA TRP A 273 18.77 4.76 -24.49
C TRP A 273 18.46 3.52 -25.32
N ASP A 274 18.00 2.46 -24.66
CA ASP A 274 17.49 1.30 -25.36
C ASP A 274 16.01 1.51 -25.66
N GLN A 275 15.72 1.81 -26.93
CA GLN A 275 14.38 2.15 -27.37
C GLN A 275 13.42 0.97 -27.27
N GLU A 276 13.86 -0.25 -27.62
CA GLU A 276 13.04 -1.46 -27.51
C GLU A 276 12.54 -1.67 -26.08
N PHE A 277 13.45 -1.56 -25.11
CA PHE A 277 13.11 -1.71 -23.70
C PHE A 277 12.26 -0.55 -23.16
N LEU A 278 12.54 0.69 -23.57
CA LEU A 278 11.74 1.84 -23.18
C LEU A 278 10.31 1.73 -23.68
N THR A 279 10.12 1.41 -24.96
CA THR A 279 8.81 1.20 -25.57
C THR A 279 8.05 0.10 -24.84
N ALA A 280 8.68 -1.05 -24.59
CA ALA A 280 8.04 -2.15 -23.85
C ALA A 280 7.56 -1.74 -22.44
N VAL A 281 8.29 -0.85 -21.75
CA VAL A 281 7.86 -0.31 -20.46
C VAL A 281 6.74 0.72 -20.63
N CYS A 282 6.86 1.64 -21.58
CA CYS A 282 5.86 2.66 -21.88
C CYS A 282 4.50 2.05 -22.29
N ASP A 283 4.52 0.94 -23.04
CA ASP A 283 3.31 0.20 -23.45
C ASP A 283 2.55 -0.35 -22.24
N VAL A 284 3.27 -0.88 -21.25
CA VAL A 284 2.66 -1.34 -19.99
C VAL A 284 2.06 -0.16 -19.24
N LEU A 285 2.81 0.94 -19.09
CA LEU A 285 2.34 2.14 -18.37
C LEU A 285 1.11 2.78 -19.04
N SER A 286 0.97 2.62 -20.35
CA SER A 286 -0.15 3.15 -21.14
C SER A 286 -1.36 2.20 -21.20
N ASN A 287 -1.26 0.99 -20.63
CA ASN A 287 -2.34 0.01 -20.68
C ASN A 287 -3.52 0.40 -19.75
N PHE A 288 -4.53 1.04 -20.33
CA PHE A 288 -5.72 1.52 -19.63
C PHE A 288 -6.43 0.44 -18.79
N ASN A 289 -6.62 -0.76 -19.34
CA ASN A 289 -7.34 -1.84 -18.65
C ASN A 289 -6.58 -2.30 -17.40
N SER A 290 -5.25 -2.39 -17.51
CA SER A 290 -4.37 -2.73 -16.40
C SER A 290 -4.40 -1.69 -15.28
N VAL A 291 -4.47 -0.39 -15.63
CA VAL A 291 -4.59 0.72 -14.67
C VAL A 291 -5.88 0.61 -13.86
N VAL A 292 -7.02 0.36 -14.51
CA VAL A 292 -8.32 0.24 -13.83
C VAL A 292 -8.37 -1.02 -12.95
N GLN A 293 -7.91 -2.17 -13.48
CA GLN A 293 -7.91 -3.44 -12.74
C GLN A 293 -7.02 -3.41 -11.50
N SER A 294 -5.84 -2.80 -11.61
CA SER A 294 -4.87 -2.71 -10.51
C SER A 294 -5.25 -1.70 -9.43
N ARG A 295 -6.24 -0.82 -9.68
CA ARG A 295 -6.69 0.25 -8.76
C ARG A 295 -5.53 1.09 -8.23
N ILE A 296 -4.50 1.28 -9.07
CA ILE A 296 -3.32 2.03 -8.71
C ILE A 296 -3.69 3.48 -8.38
N GLN A 297 -3.09 4.01 -7.31
CA GLN A 297 -3.34 5.36 -6.82
C GLN A 297 -2.39 6.39 -7.44
N PRO A 298 -2.85 7.62 -7.72
CA PRO A 298 -2.01 8.71 -8.25
C PRO A 298 -0.78 9.01 -7.39
N SER A 299 -0.96 8.99 -6.07
CA SER A 299 0.11 9.17 -5.08
C SER A 299 1.25 8.15 -5.27
N ARG A 300 0.94 6.88 -5.51
CA ARG A 300 1.94 5.81 -5.73
C ARG A 300 2.77 6.07 -6.98
N VAL A 301 2.12 6.46 -8.08
CA VAL A 301 2.80 6.75 -9.35
C VAL A 301 3.69 7.97 -9.20
N TYR A 302 3.19 9.02 -8.54
CA TYR A 302 3.95 10.24 -8.31
C TYR A 302 5.17 10.03 -7.40
N ILE A 303 5.05 9.20 -6.35
CA ILE A 303 6.20 8.80 -5.52
C ILE A 303 7.28 8.12 -6.37
N ASN A 304 6.89 7.19 -7.26
CA ASN A 304 7.82 6.51 -8.16
C ASN A 304 8.46 7.47 -9.18
N LEU A 305 7.70 8.43 -9.70
CA LEU A 305 8.22 9.49 -10.57
C LEU A 305 9.27 10.34 -9.86
N CYS A 306 8.99 10.79 -8.63
CA CYS A 306 9.94 11.55 -7.82
C CYS A 306 11.19 10.71 -7.50
N GLU A 307 11.04 9.43 -7.19
CA GLU A 307 12.16 8.50 -6.98
C GLU A 307 13.01 8.37 -8.25
N TYR A 308 12.39 8.15 -9.41
CA TYR A 308 13.09 8.04 -10.69
C TYR A 308 13.93 9.28 -11.01
N GLN A 309 13.38 10.48 -10.79
CA GLN A 309 14.06 11.75 -11.09
C GLN A 309 15.14 12.12 -10.05
N SER A 310 14.88 11.87 -8.76
CA SER A 310 15.69 12.41 -7.66
C SER A 310 16.71 11.41 -7.10
N ALA A 311 16.45 10.10 -7.18
CA ALA A 311 17.32 9.10 -6.55
C ALA A 311 18.77 9.12 -7.06
N PRO A 312 19.05 9.29 -8.37
CA PRO A 312 20.43 9.39 -8.86
C PRO A 312 21.22 10.54 -8.23
N LYS A 313 20.61 11.74 -8.16
CA LYS A 313 21.22 12.93 -7.58
C LYS A 313 21.42 12.77 -6.08
N PHE A 314 20.44 12.23 -5.37
CA PHE A 314 20.52 12.04 -3.92
C PHE A 314 21.58 11.01 -3.51
N LYS A 315 21.66 9.88 -4.23
CA LYS A 315 22.70 8.87 -3.97
C LYS A 315 24.11 9.43 -4.18
N LEU A 316 24.27 10.34 -5.14
CA LEU A 316 25.53 11.05 -5.36
C LEU A 316 25.85 12.01 -4.22
N GLU A 317 24.87 12.80 -3.77
CA GLU A 317 25.02 13.72 -2.63
C GLU A 317 25.49 12.97 -1.39
N LEU A 318 24.87 11.81 -1.09
CA LEU A 318 25.27 10.94 0.02
C LEU A 318 26.67 10.35 -0.18
N ALA A 319 27.01 9.90 -1.39
CA ALA A 319 28.32 9.34 -1.69
C ALA A 319 29.43 10.38 -1.49
N ALA A 320 29.21 11.61 -1.98
CA ALA A 320 30.12 12.74 -1.81
C ALA A 320 30.31 13.09 -0.32
N LYS A 321 29.23 13.17 0.46
CA LYS A 321 29.27 13.41 1.91
C LYS A 321 30.00 12.30 2.69
N SER A 322 29.92 11.06 2.20
CA SER A 322 30.55 9.91 2.86
C SER A 322 32.02 9.66 2.47
N HIS A 323 32.62 10.50 1.60
CA HIS A 323 33.95 10.30 1.00
C HIS A 323 34.17 8.93 0.31
N LYS A 324 33.13 8.15 0.07
CA LYS A 324 33.25 6.76 -0.42
C LYS A 324 33.49 6.62 -1.92
N ARG A 325 33.31 7.67 -2.75
CA ARG A 325 33.48 7.62 -4.22
C ARG A 325 33.81 8.99 -4.84
N LEU A 326 34.58 9.00 -5.95
CA LEU A 326 34.59 10.12 -6.90
C LEU A 326 33.17 10.33 -7.46
N ALA A 327 32.68 11.57 -7.43
CA ALA A 327 31.36 11.93 -7.92
C ALA A 327 31.24 11.73 -9.45
N GLN A 328 30.66 10.60 -9.89
CA GLN A 328 30.27 10.39 -11.29
C GLN A 328 29.00 11.17 -11.61
N LYS A 329 28.84 11.75 -12.81
CA LYS A 329 27.58 12.43 -13.17
C LYS A 329 26.37 11.50 -12.97
N PRO A 330 25.25 11.99 -12.38
CA PRO A 330 24.06 11.16 -12.19
C PRO A 330 23.55 10.68 -13.55
N PRO A 331 23.08 9.42 -13.67
CA PRO A 331 22.49 8.91 -14.91
C PRO A 331 21.39 9.84 -15.41
N ALA A 332 21.37 10.10 -16.73
CA ALA A 332 20.38 10.99 -17.30
C ALA A 332 18.98 10.39 -17.21
N VAL A 333 17.99 11.24 -16.99
CA VAL A 333 16.56 10.92 -16.87
C VAL A 333 15.95 10.87 -18.28
N SER A 334 15.14 9.85 -18.58
CA SER A 334 14.43 9.76 -19.86
C SER A 334 13.20 10.67 -19.81
N PHE A 335 13.10 11.56 -20.79
CA PHE A 335 11.96 12.46 -20.94
C PHE A 335 10.67 11.68 -21.25
N GLU A 336 10.76 10.70 -22.16
CA GLU A 336 9.64 9.86 -22.57
C GLU A 336 9.03 9.08 -21.40
N LEU A 337 9.88 8.50 -20.54
CA LEU A 337 9.40 7.77 -19.35
C LEU A 337 8.75 8.73 -18.34
N VAL A 338 9.30 9.93 -18.16
CA VAL A 338 8.69 10.96 -17.31
C VAL A 338 7.32 11.36 -17.83
N GLN A 339 7.17 11.56 -19.14
CA GLN A 339 5.88 11.88 -19.75
C GLN A 339 4.87 10.74 -19.59
N ASN A 340 5.27 9.49 -19.83
CA ASN A 340 4.41 8.32 -19.64
C ASN A 340 3.94 8.17 -18.18
N LEU A 341 4.84 8.37 -17.22
CA LEU A 341 4.48 8.36 -15.79
C LEU A 341 3.53 9.52 -15.43
N GLN A 342 3.69 10.70 -16.04
CA GLN A 342 2.75 11.82 -15.88
C GLN A 342 1.37 11.49 -16.46
N SER A 343 1.32 10.90 -17.65
CA SER A 343 0.06 10.42 -18.25
C SER A 343 -0.60 9.35 -17.38
N LEU A 344 0.18 8.43 -16.80
CA LEU A 344 -0.32 7.42 -15.88
C LEU A 344 -0.90 8.02 -14.59
N ILE A 345 -0.31 9.10 -14.05
CA ILE A 345 -0.91 9.84 -12.92
C ILE A 345 -2.32 10.32 -13.31
N ASN A 346 -2.47 10.93 -14.48
CA ASN A 346 -3.76 11.42 -14.95
C ASN A 346 -4.79 10.29 -15.12
N LEU A 347 -4.38 9.15 -15.70
CA LEU A 347 -5.25 7.98 -15.82
C LEU A 347 -5.66 7.41 -14.46
N SER A 348 -4.75 7.41 -13.49
CA SER A 348 -4.98 6.83 -12.17
C SER A 348 -6.00 7.61 -11.31
N TYR A 349 -6.32 8.86 -11.64
CA TYR A 349 -7.40 9.59 -10.95
C TYR A 349 -8.76 8.91 -11.10
N ARG A 350 -8.98 8.14 -12.17
CA ARG A 350 -10.23 7.34 -12.34
C ARG A 350 -10.39 6.25 -11.28
N ASN A 351 -9.31 5.85 -10.63
CA ASN A 351 -9.34 4.87 -9.53
C ASN A 351 -9.62 5.53 -8.17
N VAL A 352 -9.66 6.86 -8.09
CA VAL A 352 -10.01 7.61 -6.89
C VAL A 352 -11.52 7.76 -6.86
N ALA A 353 -12.18 7.11 -5.90
CA ALA A 353 -13.61 7.28 -5.71
C ALA A 353 -13.87 8.65 -5.05
N PRO A 354 -14.63 9.56 -5.67
CA PRO A 354 -14.97 10.84 -5.07
C PRO A 354 -15.82 10.62 -3.82
N THR A 355 -15.64 11.47 -2.82
CA THR A 355 -16.43 11.44 -1.60
C THR A 355 -17.71 12.27 -1.71
N GLY A 356 -17.75 13.25 -2.64
CA GLY A 356 -18.87 14.16 -2.82
C GLY A 356 -18.97 15.22 -1.72
N LEU A 357 -17.94 15.32 -0.87
CA LEU A 357 -17.86 16.28 0.22
C LEU A 357 -17.12 17.54 -0.23
N ARG A 358 -17.27 18.61 0.55
CA ARG A 358 -16.68 19.91 0.24
C ARG A 358 -15.40 20.10 1.03
N PHE A 359 -14.29 20.33 0.33
CA PHE A 359 -12.95 20.37 0.90
C PHE A 359 -12.35 21.78 0.90
N VAL A 360 -11.66 22.11 1.98
CA VAL A 360 -10.69 23.21 2.01
C VAL A 360 -9.33 22.67 2.45
N ILE A 361 -8.34 22.83 1.57
CA ILE A 361 -6.97 22.36 1.79
C ILE A 361 -6.08 23.55 2.08
N SER A 362 -5.63 23.65 3.33
CA SER A 362 -4.73 24.69 3.81
C SER A 362 -3.29 24.20 3.79
N VAL A 363 -2.39 24.90 3.11
CA VAL A 363 -0.97 24.53 3.02
C VAL A 363 -0.12 25.57 3.74
N ASP A 364 0.55 25.13 4.80
CA ASP A 364 1.66 25.85 5.43
C ASP A 364 2.97 25.50 4.74
N ASN A 365 3.36 26.34 3.78
CA ASN A 365 4.54 26.12 2.93
C ASN A 365 5.89 26.36 3.66
N THR A 366 5.88 26.59 4.99
CA THR A 366 7.10 26.82 5.78
C THR A 366 8.12 25.69 5.58
N ASP A 367 9.27 26.03 4.98
CA ASP A 367 10.41 25.14 4.69
C ASP A 367 10.10 23.88 3.87
N MET A 368 8.93 23.81 3.22
CA MET A 368 8.53 22.63 2.45
C MET A 368 9.42 22.36 1.23
N ALA A 369 10.02 23.40 0.65
CA ALA A 369 10.97 23.29 -0.45
C ALA A 369 12.38 22.86 -0.01
N LYS A 370 12.68 22.85 1.30
CA LYS A 370 14.00 22.50 1.85
C LYS A 370 14.02 21.14 2.54
N ARG A 371 12.86 20.67 2.98
CA ARG A 371 12.72 19.42 3.75
C ARG A 371 12.15 18.30 2.89
N ARG A 372 12.63 17.09 3.16
CA ARG A 372 12.12 15.86 2.56
C ARG A 372 10.97 15.30 3.39
N CYS A 373 10.10 14.54 2.75
CA CYS A 373 9.01 13.84 3.40
C CYS A 373 9.54 12.78 4.36
N SER A 374 8.84 12.60 5.48
CA SER A 374 9.06 11.41 6.31
C SER A 374 8.57 10.17 5.56
N HIS A 375 9.24 9.03 5.78
CA HIS A 375 8.97 7.73 5.14
C HIS A 375 9.21 7.62 3.62
N ILE A 376 9.40 8.74 2.90
CA ILE A 376 9.79 8.74 1.47
C ILE A 376 11.04 9.60 1.27
N LEU A 377 12.15 8.94 0.95
CA LEU A 377 13.47 9.58 0.90
C LEU A 377 13.68 10.52 -0.29
N TYR A 378 13.01 10.25 -1.41
CA TYR A 378 13.29 10.92 -2.70
C TYR A 378 12.26 12.00 -3.06
N MET A 379 11.40 12.38 -2.12
CA MET A 379 10.31 13.33 -2.32
C MET A 379 10.43 14.51 -1.36
N MET A 380 10.21 15.72 -1.86
CA MET A 380 10.20 16.95 -1.06
C MET A 380 8.82 17.21 -0.46
N ALA A 381 8.76 17.92 0.67
CA ALA A 381 7.50 18.13 1.39
C ALA A 381 6.46 18.93 0.58
N ASN A 382 6.89 19.88 -0.24
CA ASN A 382 6.02 20.61 -1.16
C ASN A 382 5.39 19.69 -2.22
N GLN A 383 6.13 18.69 -2.71
CA GLN A 383 5.61 17.71 -3.66
C GLN A 383 4.53 16.84 -3.00
N ALA A 384 4.70 16.43 -1.74
CA ALA A 384 3.68 15.66 -1.04
C ALA A 384 2.43 16.50 -0.73
N ALA A 385 2.60 17.77 -0.35
CA ALA A 385 1.48 18.70 -0.19
C ALA A 385 0.70 18.87 -1.51
N ALA A 386 1.42 19.04 -2.62
CA ALA A 386 0.83 19.12 -3.95
C ALA A 386 0.11 17.82 -4.35
N ALA A 387 0.66 16.65 -4.00
CA ALA A 387 0.02 15.37 -4.30
C ALA A 387 -1.33 15.23 -3.59
N ILE A 388 -1.41 15.60 -2.31
CA ILE A 388 -2.68 15.61 -1.56
C ILE A 388 -3.64 16.63 -2.16
N ALA A 389 -3.19 17.88 -2.35
CA ALA A 389 -4.01 18.95 -2.88
C ALA A 389 -4.58 18.63 -4.27
N THR A 390 -3.74 18.15 -5.19
CA THR A 390 -4.15 17.83 -6.55
C THR A 390 -5.11 16.65 -6.58
N THR A 391 -4.89 15.62 -5.75
CA THR A 391 -5.77 14.44 -5.73
C THR A 391 -7.21 14.85 -5.43
N PHE A 392 -7.44 15.62 -4.36
CA PHE A 392 -8.79 16.05 -3.98
C PHE A 392 -9.33 17.17 -4.89
N PHE A 393 -8.49 18.05 -5.42
CA PHE A 393 -8.92 19.07 -6.37
C PHE A 393 -9.43 18.47 -7.69
N VAL A 394 -8.82 17.37 -8.15
CA VAL A 394 -9.25 16.66 -9.35
C VAL A 394 -10.46 15.79 -9.07
N SER A 395 -10.47 15.05 -7.94
CA SER A 395 -11.54 14.09 -7.63
C SER A 395 -12.84 14.74 -7.16
N GLU A 396 -12.79 15.84 -6.41
CA GLU A 396 -13.97 16.48 -5.84
C GLU A 396 -14.42 17.68 -6.68
N ASP A 397 -15.72 17.98 -6.63
CA ASP A 397 -16.28 19.13 -7.36
C ASP A 397 -16.07 20.46 -6.63
N GLN A 398 -16.04 20.42 -5.29
CA GLN A 398 -15.84 21.59 -4.44
C GLN A 398 -14.60 21.38 -3.58
N CYS A 399 -13.46 21.85 -4.08
CA CYS A 399 -12.19 21.81 -3.37
C CYS A 399 -11.43 23.12 -3.55
N ASP A 400 -11.20 23.85 -2.46
CA ASP A 400 -10.43 25.08 -2.45
C ASP A 400 -9.05 24.88 -1.80
N VAL A 401 -8.00 25.35 -2.47
CA VAL A 401 -6.61 25.30 -1.96
C VAL A 401 -6.17 26.69 -1.51
N VAL A 402 -5.73 26.80 -0.26
CA VAL A 402 -5.41 28.05 0.42
C VAL A 402 -4.05 27.95 1.10
N LEU A 403 -3.26 29.03 1.07
CA LEU A 403 -2.03 29.13 1.85
C LEU A 403 -2.28 29.69 3.25
N CYS A 404 -1.58 29.15 4.24
CA CYS A 404 -1.67 29.54 5.66
C CYS A 404 -1.00 30.90 5.98
N HIS A 405 -1.15 31.89 5.11
CA HIS A 405 -0.73 33.27 5.36
C HIS A 405 -1.78 34.05 6.17
N SER A 406 -1.39 35.21 6.69
CA SER A 406 -2.29 36.20 7.25
C SER A 406 -2.13 37.52 6.48
N PRO A 407 -3.08 37.90 5.61
CA PRO A 407 -4.35 37.21 5.30
C PRO A 407 -4.18 35.90 4.51
N PRO A 408 -5.14 34.96 4.60
CA PRO A 408 -5.08 33.70 3.85
C PRO A 408 -5.25 33.95 2.35
N THR A 409 -4.39 33.32 1.54
CA THR A 409 -4.35 33.51 0.09
C THR A 409 -4.79 32.25 -0.64
N ARG A 410 -5.81 32.36 -1.50
CA ARG A 410 -6.25 31.25 -2.36
C ARG A 410 -5.23 31.01 -3.48
N VAL A 411 -4.93 29.75 -3.77
CA VAL A 411 -4.06 29.36 -4.89
C VAL A 411 -4.92 29.12 -6.13
N GLU A 412 -4.66 29.86 -7.20
CA GLU A 412 -5.43 29.73 -8.44
C GLU A 412 -5.01 28.48 -9.24
N LEU A 413 -5.93 27.50 -9.28
CA LEU A 413 -5.83 26.27 -10.06
C LEU A 413 -6.87 26.33 -11.17
N ASN A 414 -6.42 26.51 -12.41
CA ASN A 414 -7.29 26.90 -13.53
C ASN A 414 -8.03 25.72 -14.18
N SER A 415 -7.53 24.49 -14.03
CA SER A 415 -8.12 23.29 -14.66
C SER A 415 -7.84 22.03 -13.85
N LYS A 416 -8.69 21.01 -14.03
CA LYS A 416 -8.51 19.67 -13.47
C LYS A 416 -7.39 18.87 -14.17
N ASP A 417 -6.89 19.32 -15.32
CA ASP A 417 -5.76 18.71 -16.05
C ASP A 417 -4.38 19.18 -15.56
N ILE A 418 -4.28 19.62 -14.30
CA ILE A 418 -3.05 20.16 -13.74
C ILE A 418 -2.09 19.06 -13.29
N LYS A 419 -0.80 19.22 -13.57
CA LYS A 419 0.24 18.30 -13.08
C LYS A 419 0.53 18.58 -11.62
N MET A 420 0.75 17.53 -10.82
CA MET A 420 1.14 17.67 -9.42
C MET A 420 2.41 18.50 -9.23
N GLN A 421 3.36 18.42 -10.17
CA GLN A 421 4.59 19.21 -10.12
C GLN A 421 4.30 20.71 -10.31
N ASP A 422 3.39 21.07 -11.22
CA ASP A 422 3.01 22.47 -11.47
C ASP A 422 2.32 23.06 -10.24
N VAL A 423 1.49 22.27 -9.53
CA VAL A 423 0.91 22.67 -8.24
C VAL A 423 2.00 22.89 -7.20
N ALA A 424 3.00 22.00 -7.10
CA ALA A 424 4.11 22.15 -6.17
C ALA A 424 4.92 23.44 -6.43
N ASP A 425 5.12 23.80 -7.69
CA ASP A 425 5.83 25.01 -8.10
C ASP A 425 4.99 26.26 -7.86
N LYS A 426 3.67 26.21 -8.12
CA LYS A 426 2.72 27.29 -7.78
C LYS A 426 2.68 27.58 -6.28
N LEU A 427 2.64 26.54 -5.42
CA LEU A 427 2.66 26.72 -3.96
C LEU A 427 3.90 27.52 -3.52
N ILE A 428 5.07 27.24 -4.12
CA ILE A 428 6.31 28.00 -3.86
C ILE A 428 6.24 29.42 -4.40
N ALA A 429 5.76 29.60 -5.64
CA ALA A 429 5.68 30.91 -6.28
C ALA A 429 4.78 31.86 -5.49
N THR A 430 3.59 31.40 -5.08
CA THR A 430 2.63 32.17 -4.28
C THR A 430 3.12 32.43 -2.85
N ASP A 431 3.94 31.55 -2.26
CA ASP A 431 4.58 31.82 -0.97
C ASP A 431 5.64 32.91 -1.07
N LYS A 432 6.46 32.90 -2.13
CA LYS A 432 7.49 33.93 -2.35
C LYS A 432 6.89 35.31 -2.59
N SER A 433 5.78 35.42 -3.31
CA SER A 433 5.10 36.71 -3.53
C SER A 433 4.52 37.29 -2.23
N ASN A 434 4.17 36.44 -1.27
CA ASN A 434 3.49 36.82 -0.01
C ASN A 434 4.37 36.68 1.24
N ALA A 435 5.70 36.58 1.08
CA ALA A 435 6.65 36.21 2.14
C ALA A 435 6.72 37.17 3.36
N LYS A 436 6.06 38.33 3.30
CA LYS A 436 6.09 39.36 4.37
C LYS A 436 5.03 39.17 5.46
N GLY A 437 4.05 38.28 5.28
CA GLY A 437 2.94 38.07 6.24
C GLY A 437 3.27 37.08 7.36
N SER A 438 2.66 37.27 8.54
CA SER A 438 2.65 36.24 9.59
C SER A 438 1.87 35.00 9.11
N ARG A 439 2.23 33.82 9.60
CA ARG A 439 1.57 32.56 9.23
C ARG A 439 0.57 32.11 10.29
N ASN A 440 -0.57 31.59 9.85
CA ASN A 440 -1.61 31.06 10.71
C ASN A 440 -2.09 29.72 10.17
N ILE A 441 -1.88 28.64 10.94
CA ILE A 441 -2.27 27.27 10.55
C ILE A 441 -3.78 27.14 10.31
N PHE A 442 -4.61 28.00 10.92
CA PHE A 442 -6.05 28.05 10.73
C PHE A 442 -6.48 28.92 9.53
N GLY A 443 -5.54 29.28 8.65
CA GLY A 443 -5.78 30.18 7.52
C GLY A 443 -6.98 29.76 6.66
N GLY A 444 -7.13 28.46 6.35
CA GLY A 444 -8.29 28.00 5.57
C GLY A 444 -9.61 28.01 6.33
N LEU A 445 -9.62 27.78 7.65
CA LEU A 445 -10.85 27.93 8.45
C LEU A 445 -11.28 29.40 8.48
N LYS A 446 -10.34 30.31 8.70
CA LYS A 446 -10.60 31.76 8.64
C LYS A 446 -11.10 32.17 7.26
N TRP A 447 -10.44 31.71 6.20
CA TRP A 447 -10.85 31.98 4.82
C TRP A 447 -12.28 31.49 4.55
N ALA A 448 -12.65 30.30 5.03
CA ALA A 448 -13.99 29.75 4.86
C ALA A 448 -15.05 30.58 5.61
N VAL A 449 -14.74 31.08 6.81
CA VAL A 449 -15.60 32.02 7.55
C VAL A 449 -15.77 33.33 6.78
N ASP A 450 -14.65 33.94 6.36
CA ASP A 450 -14.64 35.24 5.67
C ASP A 450 -15.41 35.18 4.32
N ASN A 451 -15.37 34.04 3.63
CA ASN A 451 -16.03 33.82 2.35
C ASN A 451 -17.39 33.10 2.46
N LYS A 452 -17.89 32.86 3.69
CA LYS A 452 -19.17 32.16 3.95
C LYS A 452 -19.30 30.84 3.19
N LYS A 453 -18.21 30.05 3.17
CA LYS A 453 -18.16 28.76 2.49
C LYS A 453 -18.73 27.66 3.37
N GLU A 454 -19.55 26.80 2.79
CA GLU A 454 -19.98 25.56 3.41
C GLU A 454 -18.94 24.47 3.13
N VAL A 455 -18.36 23.90 4.18
CA VAL A 455 -17.21 23.00 4.09
C VAL A 455 -17.39 21.84 5.04
N ASP A 456 -17.23 20.62 4.54
CA ASP A 456 -17.40 19.40 5.34
C ASP A 456 -16.05 18.88 5.85
N VAL A 457 -14.97 19.10 5.11
CA VAL A 457 -13.63 18.59 5.44
C VAL A 457 -12.55 19.66 5.26
N PHE A 458 -11.80 19.91 6.33
CA PHE A 458 -10.60 20.75 6.31
C PHE A 458 -9.35 19.88 6.38
N ILE A 459 -8.41 20.08 5.45
CA ILE A 459 -7.10 19.43 5.46
C ILE A 459 -6.03 20.50 5.67
N ILE A 460 -5.31 20.45 6.79
CA ILE A 460 -4.19 21.35 7.06
C ILE A 460 -2.89 20.57 6.85
N ILE A 461 -2.05 21.07 5.94
CA ILE A 461 -0.80 20.43 5.54
C ILE A 461 0.38 21.30 5.96
N GLY A 462 1.31 20.76 6.73
CA GLY A 462 2.53 21.46 7.15
C GLY A 462 3.74 20.52 7.24
N CYS A 463 4.95 21.10 7.25
CA CYS A 463 6.17 20.33 7.55
C CYS A 463 6.13 19.76 8.98
N SER A 464 5.80 20.62 9.95
CA SER A 464 5.72 20.29 11.37
C SER A 464 4.66 21.18 12.03
N LEU A 465 3.44 20.68 12.15
CA LEU A 465 2.35 21.43 12.77
C LEU A 465 2.52 21.49 14.28
N LYS A 466 2.16 22.63 14.89
CA LYS A 466 2.10 22.78 16.35
C LYS A 466 0.68 22.52 16.83
N PHE A 467 0.52 21.55 17.72
CA PHE A 467 -0.80 21.08 18.17
C PHE A 467 -1.34 21.83 19.39
N GLN A 468 -0.52 22.65 20.04
CA GLN A 468 -0.89 23.36 21.25
C GLN A 468 -2.02 24.38 20.97
N GLY A 469 -3.09 24.32 21.75
CA GLY A 469 -4.23 25.24 21.65
C GLY A 469 -5.17 25.00 20.46
N ILE A 470 -5.01 23.90 19.70
CA ILE A 470 -5.91 23.58 18.59
C ILE A 470 -7.34 23.34 19.09
N ALA A 471 -7.53 22.58 20.17
CA ALA A 471 -8.86 22.25 20.69
C ALA A 471 -9.72 23.50 21.01
N ASN A 472 -9.13 24.49 21.70
CA ASN A 472 -9.82 25.74 22.05
C ASN A 472 -10.24 26.53 20.81
N LYS A 473 -9.36 26.63 19.81
CA LYS A 473 -9.66 27.31 18.55
C LYS A 473 -10.69 26.56 17.71
N LEU A 474 -10.72 25.23 17.76
CA LEU A 474 -11.74 24.45 17.07
C LEU A 474 -13.13 24.71 17.63
N ALA A 475 -13.27 24.79 18.95
CA ALA A 475 -14.54 25.16 19.58
C ALA A 475 -15.02 26.54 19.10
N GLU A 476 -14.11 27.51 18.95
CA GLU A 476 -14.41 28.83 18.39
C GLU A 476 -14.84 28.78 16.92
N TYR A 477 -14.15 28.01 16.06
CA TYR A 477 -14.52 27.93 14.65
C TYR A 477 -15.82 27.15 14.41
N ARG A 478 -16.14 26.18 15.26
CA ARG A 478 -17.41 25.45 15.20
C ARG A 478 -18.63 26.35 15.40
N SER A 479 -18.53 27.44 16.15
CA SER A 479 -19.62 28.40 16.31
C SER A 479 -19.71 29.43 15.18
N LYS A 480 -18.63 29.61 14.41
CA LYS A 480 -18.54 30.62 13.33
C LYS A 480 -18.79 30.05 11.94
N LEU A 481 -18.49 28.77 11.71
CA LEU A 481 -18.68 28.12 10.42
C LEU A 481 -20.13 27.68 10.22
N ILE A 482 -20.57 27.66 8.96
CA ILE A 482 -21.92 27.25 8.58
C ILE A 482 -22.14 25.76 8.90
N VAL A 483 -21.12 24.93 8.70
CA VAL A 483 -21.13 23.51 9.04
C VAL A 483 -20.35 23.30 10.34
N PRO A 484 -21.01 23.16 11.50
CA PRO A 484 -20.33 23.04 12.79
C PRO A 484 -19.67 21.66 12.98
N ASN A 485 -20.19 20.62 12.33
CA ASN A 485 -19.72 19.25 12.46
C ASN A 485 -18.71 18.88 11.36
N PHE A 486 -17.83 19.82 10.99
CA PHE A 486 -16.78 19.57 10.00
C PHE A 486 -15.71 18.61 10.52
N LYS A 487 -15.10 17.87 9.60
CA LYS A 487 -13.95 17.01 9.87
C LYS A 487 -12.64 17.76 9.63
N LEU A 488 -11.69 17.60 10.53
CA LEU A 488 -10.37 18.21 10.46
C LEU A 488 -9.29 17.15 10.33
N ILE A 489 -8.42 17.33 9.35
CA ILE A 489 -7.29 16.45 9.09
C ILE A 489 -6.00 17.25 9.19
N LEU A 490 -5.10 16.84 10.08
CA LEU A 490 -3.83 17.49 10.34
C LEU A 490 -2.68 16.66 9.76
N CYS A 491 -2.13 17.10 8.63
CA CYS A 491 -1.05 16.43 7.92
C CYS A 491 0.32 17.05 8.24
N THR A 492 1.12 16.35 9.03
CA THR A 492 2.50 16.71 9.38
C THR A 492 3.48 15.89 8.54
N ILE A 493 3.86 16.40 7.36
CA ILE A 493 4.55 15.62 6.31
C ILE A 493 6.02 15.27 6.67
N CYS A 494 6.71 16.12 7.43
CA CYS A 494 8.09 15.88 7.85
C CYS A 494 8.21 15.30 9.27
N GLY A 495 7.08 14.98 9.92
CA GLY A 495 7.08 14.44 11.27
C GLY A 495 7.62 13.01 11.32
N LEU A 496 8.45 12.73 12.34
CA LEU A 496 8.97 11.38 12.62
C LEU A 496 8.44 10.81 13.94
N SER A 497 7.89 11.66 14.81
CA SER A 497 7.43 11.30 16.15
C SER A 497 5.92 11.42 16.30
N LYS A 498 5.40 10.63 17.24
CA LYS A 498 4.01 10.67 17.70
C LYS A 498 3.66 12.09 18.13
N GLN A 499 2.59 12.63 17.58
CA GLN A 499 2.06 13.94 17.92
C GLN A 499 1.04 13.80 19.06
N PRO A 500 0.79 14.86 19.86
CA PRO A 500 -0.27 14.81 20.87
C PRO A 500 -1.62 14.59 20.18
N ILE A 501 -2.42 13.70 20.76
CA ILE A 501 -3.74 13.35 20.24
C ILE A 501 -4.71 14.42 20.69
N ILE A 502 -5.56 14.87 19.77
CA ILE A 502 -6.68 15.74 20.08
C ILE A 502 -7.87 14.82 20.33
N ASP A 503 -8.47 14.92 21.52
CA ASP A 503 -9.63 14.12 21.90
C ASP A 503 -10.90 14.67 21.26
N ASP A 504 -11.04 14.42 19.95
CA ASP A 504 -12.18 14.83 19.15
C ASP A 504 -12.41 13.83 18.01
N MET A 505 -13.63 13.30 17.93
CA MET A 505 -14.01 12.30 16.94
C MET A 505 -13.90 12.78 15.48
N ASN A 506 -13.97 14.08 15.27
CA ASN A 506 -13.88 14.71 13.96
C ASN A 506 -12.46 15.20 13.64
N VAL A 507 -11.46 14.89 14.48
CA VAL A 507 -10.07 15.26 14.24
C VAL A 507 -9.22 14.03 13.96
N PHE A 508 -8.46 14.07 12.88
CA PHE A 508 -7.55 12.99 12.49
C PHE A 508 -6.17 13.53 12.15
N THR A 509 -5.13 12.85 12.62
CA THR A 509 -3.75 13.27 12.40
C THR A 509 -3.01 12.31 11.47
N ILE A 510 -2.22 12.85 10.55
CA ILE A 510 -1.33 12.09 9.66
C ILE A 510 0.10 12.57 9.90
N VAL A 511 1.02 11.64 10.19
CA VAL A 511 2.43 11.95 10.48
C VAL A 511 3.32 11.30 9.42
N GLY A 512 3.65 12.05 8.38
CA GLY A 512 4.43 11.60 7.23
C GLY A 512 3.61 11.53 5.93
N PHE A 513 4.18 10.89 4.90
CA PHE A 513 3.48 10.65 3.64
C PHE A 513 3.76 9.24 3.07
N ASP A 514 2.75 8.62 2.46
CA ASP A 514 2.87 7.43 1.59
C ASP A 514 1.73 7.37 0.55
N ALA A 515 1.73 6.31 -0.26
CA ALA A 515 0.72 6.08 -1.27
C ALA A 515 -0.72 5.98 -0.72
N ASN A 516 -0.89 5.63 0.55
CA ASN A 516 -2.21 5.36 1.14
C ASN A 516 -2.83 6.58 1.81
N VAL A 517 -2.09 7.68 2.00
CA VAL A 517 -2.57 8.89 2.70
C VAL A 517 -3.90 9.41 2.13
N CYS A 518 -4.02 9.60 0.82
CA CYS A 518 -5.27 10.11 0.22
C CYS A 518 -6.46 9.14 0.44
N ASN A 519 -6.21 7.83 0.42
CA ASN A 519 -7.23 6.85 0.71
C ASN A 519 -7.66 6.90 2.18
N VAL A 520 -6.71 6.98 3.12
CA VAL A 520 -7.02 7.11 4.56
C VAL A 520 -7.84 8.37 4.82
N ILE A 521 -7.48 9.49 4.20
CA ILE A 521 -8.24 10.75 4.26
C ILE A 521 -9.68 10.54 3.79
N SER A 522 -9.87 9.92 2.63
CA SER A 522 -11.21 9.68 2.05
C SER A 522 -12.06 8.78 2.95
N ARG A 523 -11.45 7.76 3.59
CA ARG A 523 -12.14 6.86 4.52
C ARG A 523 -12.54 7.56 5.82
N PHE A 524 -11.68 8.42 6.35
CA PHE A 524 -12.02 9.24 7.51
C PHE A 524 -13.12 10.26 7.16
N ALA A 525 -13.00 10.94 6.01
CA ALA A 525 -13.98 11.90 5.51
C ALA A 525 -15.38 11.28 5.36
N THR A 526 -15.47 10.03 4.89
CA THR A 526 -16.74 9.29 4.76
C THR A 526 -17.21 8.59 6.05
N GLY A 527 -16.41 8.60 7.12
CA GLY A 527 -16.78 8.03 8.43
C GLY A 527 -16.64 6.52 8.53
N ALA A 528 -15.66 5.93 7.84
CA ALA A 528 -15.39 4.49 7.90
C ALA A 528 -14.82 4.02 9.26
N PHE A 529 -14.19 4.92 10.03
CA PHE A 529 -13.59 4.67 11.34
C PHE A 529 -13.46 5.97 12.15
#